data_AF-A0A444UQS2-F1
#
_entry.id   AF-A0A444UQS2-F1
#
_cell.length_a   1.000
_cell.length_b   1.000
_cell.length_c   1.000
_cell.angle_alpha   90.00
_cell.angle_beta   90.00
_cell.angle_gamma   90.00
#
_symmetry.space_group_name_H-M   'P 1'
#
loop_
_entity.id
_entity.type
_entity.pdbx_description
1 polymer ?
#
loop_
_entity_poly.entity_id
_entity_poly.type
_entity_poly.pdbx_seq_one_letter_code
_entity_poly.pdbx_strand_id
1 'polypeptide(L)'
;MAPIKDMVDVLPKVKSLAMADRAMYERGMRAFVSCVQAYNKHECSLIFRVKDLDFASMARGFALLRLPKMPELKGKSFPGFVPELIDTDSIPYKDKNREKQRQKMLAEMRPQDRVRKNFTKNKAWSKQKTRKDKKKKKADKRKREEGSDIDDEDMGELLKDTRLLKKLKKGKITEEDFDKQVITGPKSENRKGGDHEQDDSEEDE
;
A
#
# COMPACT_ATOMS: atom_id res chain seq x y z
N MET A 1 -11.68 41.01 -17.61
CA MET A 1 -10.65 41.95 -17.10
C MET A 1 -9.81 42.43 -18.28
N ALA A 2 -9.38 43.68 -18.29
CA ALA A 2 -8.34 44.13 -19.22
C ALA A 2 -6.98 43.54 -18.81
N PRO A 3 -6.06 43.27 -19.76
CA PRO A 3 -4.71 42.84 -19.42
C PRO A 3 -3.94 43.98 -18.72
N ILE A 4 -3.23 43.64 -17.64
CA ILE A 4 -2.30 44.56 -16.97
C ILE A 4 -1.15 44.81 -17.95
N LYS A 5 -0.89 46.09 -18.29
CA LYS A 5 -0.03 46.48 -19.42
C LYS A 5 1.41 45.96 -19.34
N ASP A 6 1.94 45.79 -18.14
CA ASP A 6 3.36 45.52 -17.90
C ASP A 6 3.64 44.03 -17.56
N MET A 7 2.74 43.12 -17.95
CA MET A 7 2.90 41.67 -17.78
C MET A 7 3.59 41.03 -18.99
N VAL A 8 4.83 40.57 -18.82
CA VAL A 8 5.56 39.79 -19.84
C VAL A 8 4.90 38.42 -20.02
N ASP A 9 4.43 38.10 -21.24
CA ASP A 9 3.89 36.76 -21.50
C ASP A 9 5.00 35.70 -21.52
N VAL A 10 5.02 34.89 -20.47
CA VAL A 10 5.92 33.75 -20.30
C VAL A 10 5.35 32.45 -20.86
N LEU A 11 4.05 32.37 -21.15
CA LEU A 11 3.39 31.15 -21.62
C LEU A 11 4.05 30.53 -22.87
N PRO A 12 4.35 31.26 -23.96
CA PRO A 12 5.02 30.66 -25.12
C PRO A 12 6.43 30.14 -24.80
N LYS A 13 7.13 30.76 -23.83
CA LYS A 13 8.46 30.33 -23.37
C LYS A 13 8.38 29.06 -22.52
N VAL A 14 7.37 28.94 -21.64
CA VAL A 14 7.18 27.72 -20.84
C VAL A 14 6.70 26.56 -21.72
N LYS A 15 5.82 26.82 -22.70
CA LYS A 15 5.40 25.80 -23.68
C LYS A 15 6.57 25.32 -24.55
N SER A 16 7.45 26.19 -25.02
CA SER A 16 8.62 25.74 -25.81
C SER A 16 9.60 24.88 -25.00
N LEU A 17 9.74 25.12 -23.69
CA LEU A 17 10.46 24.22 -22.79
C LEU A 17 9.77 22.85 -22.64
N ALA A 18 8.42 22.81 -22.61
CA ALA A 18 7.67 21.55 -22.59
C ALA A 18 7.70 20.79 -23.93
N MET A 19 7.80 21.50 -25.06
CA MET A 19 8.03 20.91 -26.39
C MET A 19 9.47 20.37 -26.55
N ALA A 20 10.46 21.01 -25.93
CA ALA A 20 11.87 20.63 -26.05
C ALA A 20 12.30 19.46 -25.15
N ASP A 21 11.55 19.15 -24.07
CA ASP A 21 11.85 18.03 -23.19
C ASP A 21 10.58 17.40 -22.60
N ARG A 22 10.38 16.11 -22.93
CA ARG A 22 9.30 15.27 -22.41
C ARG A 22 9.26 15.23 -20.87
N ALA A 23 10.39 15.41 -20.17
CA ALA A 23 10.40 15.43 -18.71
C ALA A 23 9.74 16.70 -18.13
N MET A 24 9.81 17.84 -18.83
CA MET A 24 9.11 19.06 -18.42
C MET A 24 7.60 18.96 -18.71
N TYR A 25 7.21 18.44 -19.87
CA TYR A 25 5.81 18.13 -20.20
C TYR A 25 5.16 17.21 -19.15
N GLU A 26 5.83 16.11 -18.78
CA GLU A 26 5.32 15.17 -17.78
C GLU A 26 5.28 15.74 -16.35
N ARG A 27 6.22 16.63 -15.99
CA ARG A 27 6.19 17.37 -14.72
C ARG A 27 4.97 18.28 -14.65
N GLY A 28 4.71 19.07 -15.69
CA GLY A 28 3.53 19.95 -15.77
C GLY A 28 2.22 19.16 -15.70
N MET A 29 2.10 18.08 -16.50
CA MET A 29 0.92 17.22 -16.51
C MET A 29 0.69 16.53 -15.15
N ARG A 30 1.76 16.10 -14.46
CA ARG A 30 1.65 15.55 -13.09
C ARG A 30 1.25 16.61 -12.07
N ALA A 31 1.81 17.82 -12.16
CA ALA A 31 1.54 18.93 -11.25
C ALA A 31 0.06 19.36 -11.31
N PHE A 32 -0.49 19.51 -12.52
CA PHE A 32 -1.92 19.78 -12.74
C PHE A 32 -2.81 18.71 -12.09
N VAL A 33 -2.51 17.41 -12.32
CA VAL A 33 -3.30 16.31 -11.74
C VAL A 33 -3.23 16.34 -10.20
N SER A 34 -2.05 16.59 -9.61
CA SER A 34 -1.94 16.71 -8.14
C SER A 34 -2.68 17.94 -7.59
N CYS A 35 -2.73 19.05 -8.34
CA CYS A 35 -3.47 20.25 -7.94
C CYS A 35 -4.99 19.98 -7.91
N VAL A 36 -5.54 19.39 -8.97
CA VAL A 36 -6.95 18.96 -9.03
C VAL A 36 -7.28 17.95 -7.91
N GLN A 37 -6.39 16.97 -7.66
CA GLN A 37 -6.60 15.99 -6.59
C GLN A 37 -6.52 16.60 -5.18
N ALA A 38 -5.67 17.60 -4.95
CA ALA A 38 -5.63 18.32 -3.68
C ALA A 38 -6.92 19.12 -3.47
N TYR A 39 -7.38 19.85 -4.49
CA TYR A 39 -8.63 20.60 -4.48
C TYR A 39 -9.85 19.70 -4.22
N ASN A 40 -9.88 18.50 -4.80
CA ASN A 40 -10.96 17.50 -4.62
C ASN A 40 -10.91 16.75 -3.27
N LYS A 41 -9.75 16.74 -2.58
CA LYS A 41 -9.56 16.10 -1.26
C LYS A 41 -9.64 17.08 -0.08
N HIS A 42 -9.84 18.36 -0.36
CA HIS A 42 -9.87 19.41 0.65
C HIS A 42 -11.17 19.35 1.48
N GLU A 43 -11.07 19.54 2.80
CA GLU A 43 -12.18 19.35 3.73
C GLU A 43 -13.33 20.35 3.53
N CYS A 44 -13.02 21.62 3.22
CA CYS A 44 -14.01 22.68 2.93
C CYS A 44 -14.62 22.54 1.52
N SER A 45 -15.27 21.41 1.25
CA SER A 45 -15.95 21.08 -0.01
C SER A 45 -17.06 22.07 -0.42
N LEU A 46 -17.61 22.83 0.54
CA LEU A 46 -18.57 23.91 0.30
C LEU A 46 -17.96 25.09 -0.47
N ILE A 47 -16.70 25.42 -0.18
CA ILE A 47 -15.97 26.54 -0.79
C ILE A 47 -15.23 26.06 -2.05
N PHE A 48 -14.49 24.95 -1.94
CA PHE A 48 -13.67 24.41 -3.03
C PHE A 48 -14.46 23.40 -3.88
N ARG A 49 -15.44 23.92 -4.62
CA ARG A 49 -16.35 23.11 -5.46
C ARG A 49 -15.70 22.75 -6.81
N VAL A 50 -15.27 21.49 -6.96
CA VAL A 50 -14.67 20.91 -8.18
C VAL A 50 -15.54 21.04 -9.46
N LYS A 51 -16.85 21.30 -9.29
CA LYS A 51 -17.78 21.58 -10.40
C LYS A 51 -17.58 22.97 -11.02
N ASP A 52 -17.14 23.93 -10.21
CA ASP A 52 -17.11 25.36 -10.55
C ASP A 52 -15.68 25.84 -10.90
N LEU A 53 -14.69 24.95 -10.74
CA LEU A 53 -13.28 25.18 -11.04
C LEU A 53 -13.04 25.21 -12.56
N ASP A 54 -12.51 26.31 -13.08
CA ASP A 54 -12.12 26.40 -14.49
C ASP A 54 -10.82 25.64 -14.78
N PHE A 55 -10.98 24.40 -15.24
CA PHE A 55 -9.89 23.54 -15.71
C PHE A 55 -9.13 24.12 -16.91
N ALA A 56 -9.73 24.99 -17.74
CA ALA A 56 -9.08 25.57 -18.91
C ALA A 56 -8.08 26.66 -18.53
N SER A 57 -8.49 27.65 -17.73
CA SER A 57 -7.57 28.67 -17.20
C SER A 57 -6.49 28.05 -16.31
N MET A 58 -6.82 27.03 -15.52
CA MET A 58 -5.83 26.28 -14.73
C MET A 58 -4.83 25.53 -15.63
N ALA A 59 -5.28 24.86 -16.69
CA ALA A 59 -4.39 24.18 -17.64
C ALA A 59 -3.49 25.16 -18.42
N ARG A 60 -3.97 26.38 -18.70
CA ARG A 60 -3.17 27.49 -19.21
C ARG A 60 -2.09 27.92 -18.21
N GLY A 61 -2.43 28.04 -16.93
CA GLY A 61 -1.48 28.36 -15.85
C GLY A 61 -0.36 27.32 -15.68
N PHE A 62 -0.68 26.03 -15.86
CA PHE A 62 0.31 24.94 -15.91
C PHE A 62 1.00 24.77 -17.28
N ALA A 63 0.75 25.69 -18.24
CA ALA A 63 1.30 25.69 -19.60
C ALA A 63 1.18 24.35 -20.35
N LEU A 64 0.07 23.62 -20.14
CA LEU A 64 -0.12 22.31 -20.74
C LEU A 64 -0.30 22.39 -22.27
N LEU A 65 0.39 21.52 -23.00
CA LEU A 65 0.17 21.32 -24.45
C LEU A 65 -1.15 20.57 -24.72
N ARG A 66 -1.54 19.69 -23.79
CA ARG A 66 -2.71 18.80 -23.86
C ARG A 66 -3.25 18.51 -22.46
N LEU A 67 -4.58 18.38 -22.32
CA LEU A 67 -5.22 17.96 -21.08
C LEU A 67 -4.96 16.47 -20.76
N PRO A 68 -4.71 16.11 -19.48
CA PRO A 68 -4.54 14.71 -19.06
C PRO A 68 -5.85 13.91 -19.13
N LYS A 69 -5.74 12.58 -19.23
CA LYS A 69 -6.89 11.66 -19.13
C LYS A 69 -7.12 11.30 -17.66
N MET A 70 -8.04 11.98 -16.99
CA MET A 70 -8.38 11.78 -15.56
C MET A 70 -9.90 11.79 -15.33
N PRO A 71 -10.43 11.10 -14.30
CA PRO A 71 -11.88 10.95 -14.10
C PRO A 71 -12.61 12.29 -13.91
N GLU A 72 -11.95 13.30 -13.32
CA GLU A 72 -12.50 14.63 -13.03
C GLU A 72 -12.78 15.45 -14.30
N LEU A 73 -12.10 15.13 -15.41
CA LEU A 73 -12.29 15.72 -16.74
C LEU A 73 -13.14 14.82 -17.67
N LYS A 74 -13.42 13.57 -17.29
CA LYS A 74 -14.08 12.59 -18.15
C LYS A 74 -15.55 12.98 -18.38
N GLY A 75 -15.92 13.13 -19.66
CA GLY A 75 -17.29 13.49 -20.06
C GLY A 75 -17.60 14.99 -20.02
N LYS A 76 -16.62 15.85 -19.71
CA LYS A 76 -16.72 17.31 -19.83
C LYS A 76 -16.06 17.78 -21.13
N SER A 77 -16.58 18.85 -21.72
CA SER A 77 -15.93 19.59 -22.80
C SER A 77 -15.31 20.89 -22.26
N PHE A 78 -14.19 21.32 -22.84
CA PHE A 78 -13.40 22.46 -22.35
C PHE A 78 -13.12 23.47 -23.48
N PRO A 79 -14.13 24.22 -23.95
CA PRO A 79 -13.99 25.12 -25.10
C PRO A 79 -12.99 26.26 -24.87
N GLY A 80 -12.70 26.62 -23.61
CA GLY A 80 -11.67 27.61 -23.26
C GLY A 80 -10.23 27.10 -23.33
N PHE A 81 -9.99 25.80 -23.53
CA PHE A 81 -8.66 25.24 -23.67
C PHE A 81 -8.33 24.97 -25.14
N VAL A 82 -7.34 25.70 -25.67
CA VAL A 82 -6.79 25.49 -27.02
C VAL A 82 -5.63 24.48 -26.92
N PRO A 83 -5.81 23.21 -27.33
CA PRO A 83 -4.71 22.26 -27.42
C PRO A 83 -3.78 22.62 -28.57
N GLU A 84 -2.51 22.26 -28.46
CA GLU A 84 -1.55 22.44 -29.56
C GLU A 84 -1.53 21.20 -30.47
N LEU A 85 -1.41 21.43 -31.78
CA LEU A 85 -1.52 20.42 -32.84
C LEU A 85 -0.24 19.54 -32.99
N ILE A 86 0.39 19.22 -31.85
CA ILE A 86 1.66 18.52 -31.78
C ILE A 86 1.41 17.11 -31.23
N ASP A 87 1.97 16.09 -31.87
CA ASP A 87 1.94 14.75 -31.29
C ASP A 87 2.80 14.71 -30.02
N THR A 88 2.13 14.69 -28.88
CA THR A 88 2.74 14.59 -27.56
C THR A 88 3.68 13.39 -27.41
N ASP A 89 3.45 12.28 -28.13
CA ASP A 89 4.27 11.07 -28.02
C ASP A 89 5.48 11.04 -28.98
N SER A 90 5.61 12.03 -29.87
CA SER A 90 6.85 12.33 -30.59
C SER A 90 7.93 13.00 -29.72
N ILE A 91 7.53 13.68 -28.62
CA ILE A 91 8.44 14.48 -27.78
C ILE A 91 9.44 13.56 -27.06
N PRO A 92 10.78 13.74 -27.27
CA PRO A 92 11.81 12.94 -26.63
C PRO A 92 12.16 13.48 -25.23
N TYR A 93 12.76 12.63 -24.38
CA TYR A 93 13.50 13.13 -23.22
C TYR A 93 14.84 13.73 -23.63
N LYS A 94 15.23 14.84 -23.01
CA LYS A 94 16.59 15.39 -23.14
C LYS A 94 17.67 14.44 -22.60
N ASP A 95 17.31 13.64 -21.59
CA ASP A 95 18.17 12.61 -20.99
C ASP A 95 18.24 11.34 -21.84
N LYS A 96 19.36 11.15 -22.56
CA LYS A 96 19.60 9.95 -23.40
C LYS A 96 19.38 8.62 -22.67
N ASN A 97 19.69 8.54 -21.37
CA ASN A 97 19.48 7.33 -20.56
C ASN A 97 17.99 7.08 -20.26
N ARG A 98 17.21 8.13 -20.05
CA ARG A 98 15.77 8.04 -19.81
C ARG A 98 15.00 7.74 -21.09
N GLU A 99 15.44 8.27 -22.24
CA GLU A 99 14.88 7.89 -23.54
C GLU A 99 15.17 6.41 -23.88
N LYS A 100 16.37 5.89 -23.60
CA LYS A 100 16.65 4.44 -23.71
C LYS A 100 15.71 3.59 -22.84
N GLN A 101 15.44 4.01 -21.60
CA GLN A 101 14.47 3.35 -20.72
C GLN A 101 13.04 3.41 -21.29
N ARG A 102 12.61 4.58 -21.79
CA ARG A 102 11.31 4.77 -22.46
C ARG A 102 11.17 3.86 -23.67
N GLN A 103 12.16 3.82 -24.55
CA GLN A 103 12.15 2.99 -25.76
C GLN A 103 12.09 1.50 -25.42
N LYS A 104 12.81 1.05 -24.38
CA LYS A 104 12.70 -0.32 -23.86
C LYS A 104 11.29 -0.61 -23.33
N MET A 105 10.75 0.24 -22.46
CA MET A 105 9.37 0.08 -21.95
C MET A 105 8.33 0.10 -23.08
N LEU A 106 8.52 0.94 -24.10
CA LEU A 106 7.65 1.02 -25.27
C LEU A 106 7.80 -0.18 -26.22
N ALA A 107 8.94 -0.88 -26.22
CA ALA A 107 9.09 -2.16 -26.89
C ALA A 107 8.40 -3.30 -26.10
N GLU A 108 8.50 -3.30 -24.76
CA GLU A 108 7.81 -4.25 -23.87
C GLU A 108 6.28 -4.02 -23.80
N MET A 109 5.83 -2.80 -24.08
CA MET A 109 4.42 -2.40 -24.04
C MET A 109 3.74 -2.41 -25.42
N ARG A 110 4.49 -2.27 -26.52
CA ARG A 110 4.01 -2.62 -27.86
C ARG A 110 3.58 -4.09 -27.88
N PRO A 111 2.55 -4.47 -28.65
CA PRO A 111 2.06 -5.83 -28.69
C PRO A 111 3.01 -6.73 -29.51
N GLN A 112 4.07 -7.22 -28.85
CA GLN A 112 4.28 -8.67 -28.81
C GLN A 112 2.94 -9.29 -28.40
N ASP A 113 2.34 -10.10 -29.29
CA ASP A 113 0.91 -10.41 -29.24
C ASP A 113 0.44 -10.76 -27.84
N ARG A 114 -0.33 -9.83 -27.24
CA ARG A 114 -0.93 -10.03 -25.93
C ARG A 114 -2.20 -10.86 -26.10
N VAL A 115 -1.99 -12.08 -26.65
CA VAL A 115 -2.82 -13.27 -26.41
C VAL A 115 -3.27 -13.16 -24.97
N ARG A 116 -4.57 -12.91 -24.77
CA ARG A 116 -5.12 -12.56 -23.47
C ARG A 116 -4.69 -13.67 -22.53
N LYS A 117 -3.78 -13.37 -21.59
CA LYS A 117 -3.32 -14.34 -20.59
C LYS A 117 -4.48 -14.53 -19.62
N ASN A 118 -5.41 -15.41 -20.05
CA ASN A 118 -6.66 -15.72 -19.39
C ASN A 118 -6.35 -15.91 -17.92
N PHE A 119 -6.95 -15.04 -17.10
CA PHE A 119 -6.64 -14.95 -15.67
C PHE A 119 -6.87 -16.32 -15.07
N THR A 120 -5.77 -17.03 -14.76
CA THR A 120 -5.79 -18.49 -14.73
C THR A 120 -6.33 -18.94 -13.39
N LYS A 121 -7.66 -18.93 -13.29
CA LYS A 121 -8.42 -19.47 -12.17
C LYS A 121 -7.92 -20.90 -11.91
N ASN A 122 -7.71 -21.21 -10.64
CA ASN A 122 -7.20 -22.49 -10.14
C ASN A 122 -5.79 -22.87 -10.66
N LYS A 123 -4.75 -22.29 -10.05
CA LYS A 123 -3.50 -23.05 -9.86
C LYS A 123 -3.80 -24.22 -8.92
N ALA A 124 -3.65 -25.45 -9.41
CA ALA A 124 -3.95 -26.67 -8.66
C ALA A 124 -3.33 -26.67 -7.25
N TRP A 125 -4.06 -27.20 -6.27
CA TRP A 125 -3.78 -27.12 -4.82
C TRP A 125 -2.32 -27.40 -4.44
N SER A 126 -1.68 -28.40 -5.06
CA SER A 126 -0.25 -28.72 -4.88
C SER A 126 0.69 -27.52 -5.13
N LYS A 127 0.45 -26.74 -6.19
CA LYS A 127 1.23 -25.52 -6.53
C LYS A 127 0.94 -24.35 -5.58
N GLN A 128 -0.14 -24.41 -4.80
CA GLN A 128 -0.43 -23.47 -3.72
C GLN A 128 0.17 -23.92 -2.38
N LYS A 129 0.09 -25.21 -2.03
CA LYS A 129 0.70 -25.80 -0.83
C LYS A 129 2.22 -25.59 -0.84
N THR A 130 2.90 -26.01 -1.91
CA THR A 130 4.35 -25.78 -2.09
C THR A 130 4.77 -24.31 -2.03
N ARG A 131 3.93 -23.37 -2.47
CA ARG A 131 4.19 -21.92 -2.32
C ARG A 131 3.98 -21.44 -0.88
N LYS A 132 2.97 -21.97 -0.16
CA LYS A 132 2.74 -21.69 1.26
C LYS A 132 3.91 -22.22 2.09
N ASP A 133 4.38 -23.44 1.82
CA ASP A 133 5.47 -24.09 2.55
C ASP A 133 6.82 -23.38 2.29
N LYS A 134 7.10 -22.97 1.05
CA LYS A 134 8.27 -22.11 0.74
C LYS A 134 8.20 -20.75 1.42
N LYS A 135 7.00 -20.13 1.54
CA LYS A 135 6.83 -18.88 2.30
C LYS A 135 6.99 -19.11 3.81
N LYS A 136 6.48 -20.23 4.35
CA LYS A 136 6.64 -20.59 5.77
C LYS A 136 8.12 -20.82 6.09
N LYS A 137 8.82 -21.72 5.39
CA LYS A 137 10.25 -21.97 5.58
C LYS A 137 11.12 -20.70 5.49
N LYS A 138 10.78 -19.73 4.62
CA LYS A 138 11.50 -18.44 4.56
C LYS A 138 11.15 -17.50 5.72
N ALA A 139 9.94 -17.54 6.26
CA ALA A 139 9.57 -16.80 7.48
C ALA A 139 10.15 -17.45 8.75
N ASP A 140 10.10 -18.78 8.85
CA ASP A 140 10.66 -19.56 9.96
C ASP A 140 12.19 -19.38 10.03
N LYS A 141 12.89 -19.47 8.88
CA LYS A 141 14.31 -19.14 8.77
C LYS A 141 14.58 -17.70 9.20
N ARG A 142 13.78 -16.74 8.73
CA ARG A 142 13.95 -15.32 9.05
C ARG A 142 13.75 -15.03 10.54
N LYS A 143 12.75 -15.64 11.20
CA LYS A 143 12.59 -15.59 12.67
C LYS A 143 13.84 -16.08 13.40
N ARG A 144 14.43 -17.20 12.94
CA ARG A 144 15.66 -17.77 13.53
C ARG A 144 16.92 -16.92 13.27
N GLU A 145 16.90 -16.05 12.25
CA GLU A 145 18.00 -15.12 11.95
C GLU A 145 17.79 -13.72 12.57
N GLU A 146 16.56 -13.30 12.87
CA GLU A 146 16.25 -11.96 13.39
C GLU A 146 16.16 -11.87 14.92
N GLY A 147 16.25 -13.00 15.64
CA GLY A 147 16.50 -13.04 17.09
C GLY A 147 15.32 -12.64 17.98
N SER A 148 14.65 -13.62 18.57
CA SER A 148 13.86 -13.43 19.78
C SER A 148 14.03 -14.64 20.68
N ASP A 149 14.95 -14.54 21.64
CA ASP A 149 14.95 -15.41 22.84
C ASP A 149 13.74 -15.01 23.68
N ILE A 150 12.61 -15.62 23.32
CA ILE A 150 11.35 -15.65 24.06
C ILE A 150 10.92 -17.10 23.88
N ASP A 151 11.06 -17.90 24.91
CA ASP A 151 10.75 -19.33 24.82
C ASP A 151 9.25 -19.55 24.67
N ASP A 152 8.86 -20.73 24.19
CA ASP A 152 7.43 -21.10 24.09
C ASP A 152 6.77 -21.13 25.50
N GLU A 153 7.55 -21.20 26.58
CA GLU A 153 7.08 -21.01 27.97
C GLU A 153 6.79 -19.54 28.32
N ASP A 154 7.66 -18.58 27.98
CA ASP A 154 7.42 -17.13 28.19
C ASP A 154 6.16 -16.67 27.44
N MET A 155 6.04 -17.09 26.18
CA MET A 155 4.82 -16.86 25.38
C MET A 155 3.60 -17.55 26.00
N GLY A 156 3.79 -18.70 26.63
CA GLY A 156 2.77 -19.42 27.39
C GLY A 156 2.31 -18.67 28.64
N GLU A 157 3.22 -18.00 29.35
CA GLU A 157 2.94 -17.20 30.54
C GLU A 157 2.16 -15.92 30.21
N LEU A 158 2.64 -15.12 29.25
CA LEU A 158 1.89 -13.95 28.75
C LEU A 158 0.47 -14.32 28.27
N LEU A 159 0.27 -15.54 27.76
CA LEU A 159 -1.06 -16.04 27.36
C LEU A 159 -1.94 -16.49 28.55
N LYS A 160 -1.38 -16.80 29.72
CA LYS A 160 -2.12 -17.00 30.99
C LYS A 160 -2.54 -15.64 31.55
N ASP A 161 -1.62 -14.69 31.66
CA ASP A 161 -1.85 -13.38 32.27
C ASP A 161 -2.87 -12.56 31.50
N THR A 162 -2.73 -12.53 30.17
CA THR A 162 -3.71 -11.86 29.31
C THR A 162 -5.08 -12.56 29.28
N ARG A 163 -5.22 -13.78 29.83
CA ARG A 163 -6.53 -14.41 30.13
C ARG A 163 -7.04 -14.02 31.51
N LEU A 164 -6.18 -14.00 32.53
CA LEU A 164 -6.50 -13.53 33.90
C LEU A 164 -7.01 -12.07 33.87
N LEU A 165 -6.27 -11.15 33.25
CA LEU A 165 -6.67 -9.77 33.03
C LEU A 165 -8.02 -9.63 32.28
N LYS A 166 -8.33 -10.55 31.35
CA LYS A 166 -9.61 -10.61 30.63
C LYS A 166 -10.75 -11.24 31.44
N LYS A 167 -10.47 -11.95 32.54
CA LYS A 167 -11.47 -12.40 33.51
C LYS A 167 -11.78 -11.28 34.51
N LEU A 168 -10.75 -10.60 35.05
CA LEU A 168 -10.89 -9.44 35.93
C LEU A 168 -11.67 -8.30 35.25
N LYS A 169 -11.27 -7.88 34.04
CA LYS A 169 -12.00 -6.89 33.22
C LYS A 169 -13.41 -7.34 32.75
N LYS A 170 -13.88 -8.52 33.15
CA LYS A 170 -15.23 -9.03 32.92
C LYS A 170 -15.95 -9.41 34.23
N GLY A 171 -15.43 -9.02 35.39
CA GLY A 171 -16.01 -9.32 36.70
C GLY A 171 -16.10 -10.81 37.03
N LYS A 172 -15.24 -11.65 36.44
CA LYS A 172 -15.27 -13.13 36.63
C LYS A 172 -14.27 -13.67 37.64
N ILE A 173 -13.43 -12.80 38.19
CA ILE A 173 -12.46 -13.02 39.28
C ILE A 173 -12.42 -11.67 40.04
N THR A 174 -12.29 -11.70 41.37
CA THR A 174 -12.13 -10.47 42.18
C THR A 174 -10.73 -9.88 42.03
N GLU A 175 -10.50 -8.67 42.52
CA GLU A 175 -9.16 -8.06 42.48
C GLU A 175 -8.17 -8.85 43.35
N GLU A 176 -8.56 -9.22 44.57
CA GLU A 176 -7.74 -10.06 45.44
C GLU A 176 -7.43 -11.45 44.84
N ASP A 177 -8.39 -12.08 44.16
CA ASP A 177 -8.19 -13.42 43.59
C ASP A 177 -7.35 -13.38 42.31
N PHE A 178 -7.29 -12.24 41.63
CA PHE A 178 -6.33 -11.98 40.56
C PHE A 178 -4.92 -11.84 41.15
N ASP A 179 -4.75 -10.99 42.17
CA ASP A 179 -3.44 -10.77 42.82
C ASP A 179 -2.88 -12.06 43.43
N LYS A 180 -3.71 -12.85 44.13
CA LYS A 180 -3.32 -14.18 44.66
C LYS A 180 -2.78 -15.08 43.53
N GLN A 181 -3.45 -15.15 42.37
CA GLN A 181 -3.05 -15.99 41.24
C GLN A 181 -1.83 -15.47 40.46
N VAL A 182 -1.52 -14.17 40.53
CA VAL A 182 -0.31 -13.59 39.91
C VAL A 182 0.90 -13.71 40.85
N ILE A 183 0.69 -13.57 42.17
CA ILE A 183 1.75 -13.69 43.18
C ILE A 183 2.15 -15.17 43.38
N THR A 184 1.22 -16.12 43.34
CA THR A 184 1.55 -17.55 43.37
C THR A 184 1.93 -18.06 41.98
N GLY A 185 3.17 -17.79 41.58
CA GLY A 185 3.84 -18.51 40.49
C GLY A 185 3.82 -20.04 40.72
N PRO A 186 4.08 -20.84 39.67
CA PRO A 186 3.81 -22.28 39.68
C PRO A 186 4.56 -23.02 40.80
N LYS A 187 3.80 -23.61 41.74
CA LYS A 187 4.36 -24.51 42.76
C LYS A 187 5.02 -25.71 42.09
N SER A 188 6.30 -25.93 42.36
CA SER A 188 7.01 -27.16 42.04
C SER A 188 6.64 -28.26 43.04
N GLU A 189 5.51 -28.95 42.82
CA GLU A 189 5.08 -30.04 43.69
C GLU A 189 5.92 -31.32 43.51
N ASN A 190 7.05 -31.30 44.22
CA ASN A 190 7.67 -32.37 45.01
C ASN A 190 7.95 -33.75 44.36
N ARG A 191 9.24 -34.13 44.31
CA ARG A 191 9.70 -35.51 44.01
C ARG A 191 10.14 -36.25 45.29
N LYS A 192 9.30 -37.17 45.76
CA LYS A 192 9.55 -38.36 46.64
C LYS A 192 8.17 -39.02 46.87
N GLY A 193 7.96 -40.34 46.93
CA GLY A 193 8.88 -41.48 47.17
C GLY A 193 8.77 -41.91 48.64
N GLY A 194 8.31 -43.13 48.99
CA GLY A 194 7.88 -44.29 48.16
C GLY A 194 7.13 -45.36 48.99
N ASP A 195 7.24 -46.63 48.57
CA ASP A 195 6.86 -47.90 49.27
C ASP A 195 5.32 -48.20 49.37
N HIS A 196 4.80 -49.39 48.95
CA HIS A 196 4.83 -50.79 49.51
C HIS A 196 3.66 -50.98 50.52
N GLU A 197 2.80 -52.03 50.57
CA GLU A 197 2.72 -53.46 50.13
C GLU A 197 1.39 -53.74 49.34
N GLN A 198 1.23 -54.78 48.48
CA GLN A 198 0.79 -56.19 48.73
C GLN A 198 -0.52 -56.33 49.56
N ASP A 199 -1.47 -57.25 49.33
CA ASP A 199 -1.65 -58.44 48.43
C ASP A 199 -3.17 -58.85 48.46
N ASP A 200 -3.80 -59.79 47.71
CA ASP A 200 -3.52 -60.74 46.59
C ASP A 200 -4.90 -61.25 46.03
N SER A 201 -4.95 -62.31 45.19
CA SER A 201 -6.09 -63.12 44.67
C SER A 201 -6.92 -62.58 43.47
N GLU A 202 -7.51 -63.38 42.57
CA GLU A 202 -7.63 -64.87 42.46
C GLU A 202 -7.80 -65.34 40.98
N GLU A 203 -7.91 -66.65 40.76
CA GLU A 203 -7.98 -67.40 39.48
C GLU A 203 -9.41 -67.33 38.82
N ASP A 204 -9.80 -67.96 37.69
CA ASP A 204 -9.28 -69.06 36.83
C ASP A 204 -9.95 -69.04 35.41
N GLU A 205 -9.65 -70.04 34.55
CA GLU A 205 -10.12 -70.33 33.16
C GLU A 205 -9.65 -69.44 31.98
#